data_AF-A0A3C0BWH8-F1
#
_entry.id   AF-A0A3C0BWH8-F1
#
_cell.length_a   1.000
_cell.length_b   1.000
_cell.length_c   1.000
_cell.angle_alpha   90.00
_cell.angle_beta   90.00
_cell.angle_gamma   90.00
#
_symmetry.space_group_name_H-M   'P 1'
#
loop_
_entity.id
_entity.type
_entity.pdbx_description
1 polymer ?
#
loop_
_entity_poly.entity_id
_entity_poly.type
_entity_poly.pdbx_seq_one_letter_code
_entity_poly.pdbx_strand_id
1 'polypeptide(L)' 'MPKKAMTLETTRHGLEELLLPAGADAIPVRLIASDHDGVLASLSEAELTWVEAQDWSPKLGSVLLLPDGHG' A
#
# COMPACT_ATOMS: atom_id res chain seq x y z
N MET A 1 -0.07 -34.39 11.58
CA MET A 1 -1.11 -33.39 11.89
C MET A 1 -2.06 -33.32 10.70
N PRO A 2 -3.38 -33.41 10.87
CA PRO A 2 -4.30 -33.24 9.75
C PRO A 2 -4.26 -31.77 9.30
N LYS A 3 -4.02 -31.51 8.02
CA LYS A 3 -4.23 -30.18 7.45
C LYS A 3 -5.73 -29.89 7.51
N LYS A 4 -6.13 -28.93 8.34
CA LYS A 4 -7.50 -28.41 8.39
C LYS A 4 -7.88 -28.03 6.95
N ALA A 5 -8.92 -28.66 6.40
CA ALA A 5 -9.36 -28.37 5.05
C ALA A 5 -9.77 -26.89 4.98
N MET A 6 -9.12 -26.12 4.09
CA MET A 6 -9.56 -24.75 3.84
C MET A 6 -10.92 -24.81 3.14
N THR A 7 -11.97 -24.50 3.90
CA THR A 7 -13.32 -24.29 3.35
C THR A 7 -13.47 -22.82 2.98
N LEU A 8 -14.37 -22.52 2.03
CA LEU A 8 -14.68 -21.13 1.66
C LEU A 8 -15.11 -20.29 2.87
N GLU A 9 -15.80 -20.89 3.84
CA GLU A 9 -16.17 -20.23 5.10
C GLU A 9 -14.96 -19.89 5.97
N THR A 10 -14.01 -20.82 6.10
CA THR A 10 -12.78 -20.59 6.88
C THR A 10 -11.93 -19.49 6.22
N THR A 11 -11.86 -19.49 4.88
CA THR A 11 -11.18 -18.44 4.12
C THR A 11 -11.87 -17.08 4.27
N ARG A 12 -13.21 -17.03 4.18
CA ARG A 12 -13.97 -15.79 4.39
C ARG A 12 -13.70 -15.21 5.77
N HIS A 13 -13.84 -16.01 6.81
CA HIS A 13 -13.64 -15.56 8.18
C HIS A 13 -12.23 -15.03 8.40
N GLY A 14 -11.21 -15.76 7.92
CA GLY A 14 -9.83 -15.29 8.00
C GLY A 14 -9.56 -14.01 7.21
N LEU A 15 -10.27 -13.76 6.10
CA LEU A 15 -10.16 -12.48 5.38
C LEU A 15 -10.86 -11.35 6.13
N GLU A 16 -12.03 -11.59 6.72
CA GLU A 16 -12.76 -10.60 7.52
C GLU A 16 -11.93 -10.12 8.72
N GLU A 17 -11.17 -11.01 9.35
CA GLU A 17 -10.25 -10.66 10.44
C GLU A 17 -9.07 -9.77 10.00
N LEU A 18 -8.73 -9.74 8.71
CA LEU A 18 -7.65 -8.91 8.16
C LEU A 18 -8.15 -7.53 7.72
N LEU A 19 -9.46 -7.31 7.67
CA LEU A 19 -10.03 -6.03 7.28
C LEU A 19 -10.10 -5.10 8.47
N LEU A 20 -9.64 -3.87 8.28
CA LEU A 20 -9.88 -2.81 9.24
C LEU A 20 -11.39 -2.48 9.28
N PRO A 21 -11.95 -2.13 10.46
CA PRO A 21 -13.30 -1.61 10.55
C PRO A 21 -13.46 -0.40 9.63
N ALA A 22 -14.66 -0.22 9.08
CA ALA A 22 -14.96 0.94 8.24
C ALA A 22 -14.71 2.24 9.04
N GLY A 23 -13.90 3.14 8.48
CA GLY A 23 -13.55 4.42 9.11
C GLY A 23 -12.44 4.33 10.17
N ALA A 24 -11.82 3.18 10.38
CA ALA A 24 -10.60 3.10 11.18
C ALA A 24 -9.44 3.82 10.47
N ASP A 25 -8.54 4.42 11.25
CA ASP A 25 -7.31 5.02 10.73
C ASP A 25 -6.50 3.96 9.98
N ALA A 26 -6.09 4.28 8.76
CA ALA A 26 -5.35 3.40 7.88
C ALA A 26 -4.28 4.17 7.11
N ILE A 27 -3.13 3.54 6.89
CA ILE A 27 -2.10 4.08 6.01
C ILE A 27 -2.54 3.83 4.56
N PRO A 28 -2.76 4.87 3.75
CA PRO A 28 -3.24 4.69 2.39
C PRO A 28 -2.17 4.04 1.51
N VAL A 29 -2.54 2.99 0.78
CA VAL A 29 -1.69 2.38 -0.25
C VAL A 29 -2.10 2.92 -1.61
N ARG A 30 -1.16 3.58 -2.29
CA ARG A 30 -1.36 4.07 -3.66
C ARG A 30 -0.62 3.16 -4.64
N LEU A 31 -1.29 2.77 -5.73
CA LEU A 31 -0.71 1.92 -6.76
C LEU A 31 -0.10 2.78 -7.86
N ILE A 32 1.15 2.50 -8.22
CA ILE A 32 1.89 3.22 -9.27
C ILE A 32 2.23 2.22 -10.38
N ALA A 33 1.75 2.47 -11.59
CA ALA A 33 1.99 1.59 -12.74
C ALA A 33 3.30 1.92 -13.48
N SER A 34 3.70 3.18 -13.49
CA SER A 34 4.88 3.66 -14.21
C SER A 34 5.40 4.99 -13.67
N ASP A 35 6.55 5.43 -14.17
CA ASP A 35 7.15 6.73 -13.90
C ASP A 35 6.29 7.92 -14.38
N HIS A 36 5.40 7.69 -15.35
CA HIS A 36 4.45 8.69 -15.87
C HIS A 36 3.04 8.54 -15.28
N ASP A 37 2.90 7.81 -14.18
CA ASP A 37 1.60 7.60 -13.55
C ASP A 37 1.02 8.90 -12.98
N GLY A 38 -0.28 9.13 -13.20
CA GLY A 38 -0.98 10.31 -12.72
C GLY A 38 -0.96 10.46 -11.20
N VAL A 39 -0.79 9.35 -10.46
CA VAL A 39 -0.61 9.38 -9.02
C VAL A 39 0.71 10.06 -8.63
N LEU A 40 1.81 9.78 -9.34
CA LEU A 40 3.09 10.48 -9.10
C LEU A 40 2.97 11.97 -9.43
N ALA A 41 2.26 12.32 -10.50
CA ALA A 41 1.99 13.71 -10.85
C ALA A 41 1.11 14.46 -9.83
N SER A 42 0.37 13.73 -8.98
CA SER A 42 -0.49 14.31 -7.93
C SER A 42 0.21 14.49 -6.58
N LEU A 43 1.46 14.04 -6.45
CA LEU A 43 2.25 14.22 -5.24
C LEU A 43 2.58 15.70 -5.01
N SER A 44 2.66 16.08 -3.75
CA SER A 44 3.19 17.39 -3.34
C SER A 44 4.69 17.50 -3.68
N GLU A 45 5.20 18.72 -3.74
CA GLU A 45 6.63 19.00 -4.00
C GLU A 45 7.55 18.31 -2.97
N ALA A 46 7.15 18.26 -1.70
CA ALA A 46 7.91 17.59 -0.64
C ALA A 46 7.95 16.06 -0.84
N GLU A 47 6.82 15.45 -1.22
CA GLU A 47 6.76 14.02 -1.53
C GLU A 47 7.59 13.67 -2.77
N LEU A 48 7.55 14.50 -3.83
CA LEU A 48 8.38 14.31 -5.02
C LEU A 48 9.87 14.40 -4.69
N THR A 49 10.27 15.42 -3.92
CA THR A 49 11.65 15.58 -3.45
C THR A 49 12.11 14.37 -2.65
N TRP A 50 11.23 13.81 -1.81
CA TRP A 50 11.52 12.58 -1.08
C TRP A 50 11.73 11.38 -2.02
N VAL A 51 10.84 11.18 -3.00
CA VAL A 51 10.96 10.09 -3.99
C VAL A 51 12.31 10.16 -4.72
N GLU A 52 12.69 11.34 -5.17
CA GLU A 52 13.97 11.59 -5.85
C GLU A 52 15.16 11.35 -4.91
N ALA A 53 15.10 11.82 -3.67
CA ALA A 53 16.17 11.63 -2.69
C ALA A 53 16.37 10.14 -2.32
N GLN A 54 15.33 9.32 -2.44
CA GLN A 54 15.41 7.87 -2.24
C GLN A 54 15.87 7.11 -3.49
N ASP A 55 16.15 7.80 -4.61
CA ASP A 55 16.46 7.19 -5.92
C ASP A 55 15.45 6.10 -6.31
N TRP A 56 14.19 6.33 -5.96
CA TRP A 56 13.14 5.34 -6.14
C TRP A 56 12.48 5.46 -7.50
N SER A 57 12.17 4.32 -8.13
CA SER A 57 11.40 4.25 -9.37
C SER A 57 10.39 3.10 -9.30
N PRO A 58 9.21 3.23 -9.92
CA PRO A 58 8.18 2.21 -9.88
C PRO A 58 8.61 0.97 -10.65
N LYS A 59 8.73 -0.15 -9.93
CA LYS A 59 9.03 -1.48 -10.47
C LYS A 59 8.11 -2.51 -9.80
N LEU A 60 7.89 -3.65 -10.45
CA LEU A 60 7.08 -4.71 -9.86
C LEU A 60 7.65 -5.14 -8.49
N GLY A 61 6.81 -5.06 -7.46
CA GLY A 61 7.19 -5.39 -6.08
C GLY A 61 7.96 -4.30 -5.33
N SER A 62 8.29 -3.17 -5.95
CA SER A 62 8.89 -2.03 -5.25
C SER A 62 7.85 -1.30 -4.42
N VAL A 63 8.22 -0.90 -3.21
CA VAL A 63 7.39 -0.09 -2.32
C VAL A 63 8.23 1.06 -1.79
N LEU A 64 7.65 2.26 -1.72
CA LEU A 64 8.24 3.41 -1.07
C LEU A 64 7.27 3.91 0.01
N LEU A 65 7.78 4.06 1.23
CA LEU A 65 7.05 4.75 2.30
C LEU A 65 7.29 6.25 2.16
N LEU A 66 6.20 7.01 2.18
CA LEU A 66 6.27 8.47 2.21
C LEU A 66 6.13 8.91 3.67
N PRO A 67 6.94 9.89 4.12
CA PRO A 67 6.77 10.46 5.45
C PRO A 67 5.42 11.15 5.51
N ASP A 68 4.72 11.00 6.65
CA ASP A 68 3.59 11.86 6.95
C ASP A 68 4.11 13.30 6.99
N GLY A 69 3.43 14.23 6.31
CA GLY A 69 3.84 15.65 6.19
C GLY A 69 3.93 16.44 7.50
N HIS A 70 3.91 15.75 8.64
CA HIS A 70 4.25 16.25 9.96
C HIS A 70 5.76 16.04 10.17
N GLY A 71 6.57 16.96 9.65
CA GLY A 71 7.96 17.11 10.06
C GLY A 71 8.10 17.49 11.53
#